data_AF-A0AAD7R3M8-F1
#
_entry.id   AF-A0AAD7R3M8-F1
#
_cell.length_a   1.000
_cell.length_b   1.000
_cell.length_c   1.000
_cell.angle_alpha   90.00
_cell.angle_beta   90.00
_cell.angle_gamma   90.00
#
_symmetry.space_group_name_H-M   'P 1'
#
loop_
_entity.id
_entity.type
_entity.pdbx_description
1 polymer ?
#
loop_
_entity_poly.entity_id
_entity_poly.type
_entity_poly.pdbx_seq_one_letter_code
_entity_poly.pdbx_strand_id
1 'polypeptide(L)' 'MGQDQLYPDHPERFDSRAQVLCREGLSGRSYWEAEWRGAGVDIAVSYKEISR' A
#
# COMPACT_ATOMS: atom_id res chain seq x y z
N MET A 1 2.69 11.73 -16.50
CA MET A 1 1.42 11.09 -16.12
C MET A 1 1.54 9.64 -16.52
N GLY A 2 1.66 8.72 -15.56
CA GLY A 2 1.85 7.29 -15.84
C GLY A 2 0.63 6.73 -16.57
N GLN A 3 0.85 5.76 -17.45
CA GLN A 3 -0.23 5.02 -18.11
C GLN A 3 -1.01 4.23 -17.05
N ASP A 4 -2.33 4.13 -17.19
CA ASP A 4 -3.13 3.25 -16.34
C ASP A 4 -2.60 1.82 -16.48
N GLN A 5 -2.10 1.28 -15.37
CA GLN A 5 -1.67 -0.11 -15.34
C GLN A 5 -2.92 -0.99 -15.28
N LEU A 6 -3.10 -1.81 -16.32
CA LEU A 6 -4.23 -2.74 -16.45
C LEU A 6 -4.05 -3.93 -15.51
N TYR A 7 -4.24 -3.71 -14.21
CA TYR A 7 -4.33 -4.78 -13.22
C TYR A 7 -5.72 -5.42 -13.27
N PRO A 8 -5.82 -6.76 -13.19
CA PRO A 8 -7.11 -7.43 -13.04
C PRO A 8 -7.87 -6.90 -11.81
N ASP A 9 -9.20 -6.93 -11.86
CA ASP A 9 -10.02 -6.61 -10.71
C ASP A 9 -9.79 -7.62 -9.58
N HIS A 10 -9.60 -7.10 -8.37
CA HIS A 10 -9.32 -7.89 -7.19
C HIS A 10 -9.98 -7.25 -5.96
N PRO A 11 -10.66 -8.02 -5.09
CA PRO A 11 -11.35 -7.47 -3.92
C PRO A 11 -10.42 -6.77 -2.92
N GLU A 12 -9.12 -7.06 -2.97
CA GLU A 12 -8.12 -6.39 -2.13
C GLU A 12 -7.44 -5.17 -2.80
N ARG A 13 -7.84 -4.78 -4.03
CA ARG A 13 -7.25 -3.65 -4.76
C ARG A 13 -7.87 -2.34 -4.31
N PHE A 14 -7.03 -1.34 -4.04
CA PHE A 14 -7.50 0.02 -3.78
C PHE A 14 -7.84 0.73 -5.08
N ASP A 15 -9.12 1.06 -5.28
CA ASP A 15 -9.61 1.74 -6.50
C ASP A 15 -9.75 3.26 -6.30
N SER A 16 -9.94 3.70 -5.05
CA SER A 16 -10.28 5.09 -4.72
C SER A 16 -9.06 5.96 -4.33
N ARG A 17 -7.99 5.32 -3.86
CA ARG A 17 -6.77 5.97 -3.33
C ARG A 17 -5.54 5.19 -3.79
N ALA A 18 -4.48 5.91 -4.15
CA ALA A 18 -3.19 5.33 -4.50
C ALA A 18 -2.50 4.76 -3.25
N GLN A 19 -2.86 3.53 -2.88
CA GLN A 19 -2.34 2.83 -1.71
C GLN A 19 -1.94 1.40 -2.06
N VAL A 20 -1.03 0.84 -1.27
CA VAL A 20 -0.52 -0.52 -1.40
C VAL A 20 -0.23 -1.05 0.00
N LEU A 21 -0.55 -2.33 0.22
CA LEU A 21 -0.14 -3.06 1.42
C LEU A 21 0.97 -4.05 1.07
N CYS A 22 1.88 -4.26 2.01
CA CYS A 22 2.82 -5.37 1.93
C CYS A 22 2.06 -6.70 1.94
N ARG A 23 2.63 -7.71 1.27
CA ARG A 23 2.05 -9.05 1.20
C ARG A 23 1.99 -9.74 2.57
N GLU A 24 2.99 -9.49 3.40
CA GLU A 24 3.15 -10.14 4.70
C GLU A 24 2.67 -9.21 5.81
N GLY A 25 1.92 -9.78 6.75
CA GLY A 25 1.56 -9.11 7.99
C GLY A 25 2.74 -9.09 8.97
N LEU A 26 2.74 -8.10 9.86
CA LEU A 26 3.74 -7.99 10.90
C LEU A 26 3.24 -8.71 12.17
N SER A 27 4.14 -9.45 12.83
CA SER A 27 3.87 -10.08 14.12
C SER A 27 4.98 -9.76 15.11
N GLY A 28 4.62 -9.37 16.33
CA GLY A 28 5.61 -9.01 17.36
C GLY A 28 6.25 -7.64 17.10
N ARG A 29 7.54 -7.51 17.43
CA ARG A 29 8.31 -6.28 17.21
C ARG A 29 8.97 -6.34 15.84
N SER A 30 8.71 -5.35 15.00
CA SER A 30 9.24 -5.24 13.64
C SER A 30 9.78 -3.83 13.40
N TYR A 31 10.83 -3.74 12.59
CA TYR A 31 11.46 -2.48 12.18
C TYR A 31 11.68 -2.50 10.68
N TRP A 32 11.45 -1.38 10.02
CA TRP A 32 11.73 -1.20 8.60
C TRP A 32 12.15 0.23 8.31
N GLU A 33 12.94 0.39 7.25
CA GLU A 33 13.32 1.66 6.67
C GLU A 33 12.86 1.68 5.22
N ALA A 34 12.49 2.85 4.73
CA ALA A 34 12.16 3.06 3.33
C ALA A 34 12.87 4.32 2.84
N GLU A 35 13.45 4.26 1.66
CA GLU A 35 13.89 5.46 0.94
C GLU A 35 12.74 5.90 0.02
N TRP A 36 12.41 7.18 0.02
CA TRP A 36 11.43 7.75 -0.89
C TRP A 36 11.91 9.09 -1.46
N ARG A 37 11.30 9.49 -2.57
CA ARG A 37 11.55 10.78 -3.23
C ARG A 37 10.23 11.42 -3.64
N GLY A 38 10.20 12.75 -3.60
CA GLY A 38 8.99 13.54 -3.91
C GLY A 38 8.16 13.89 -2.67
N ALA A 39 6.97 14.42 -2.90
CA ALA A 39 6.02 14.82 -1.86
C ALA A 39 4.76 13.94 -1.91
N GLY A 40 4.06 13.81 -0.78
CA GLY A 40 2.81 13.05 -0.68
C GLY A 40 2.99 11.54 -0.56
N VAL A 41 4.11 11.08 0.01
CA VAL A 41 4.33 9.68 0.36
C VAL A 41 4.15 9.53 1.87
N ASP A 42 3.16 8.74 2.26
CA ASP A 42 2.89 8.38 3.66
C ASP A 42 3.21 6.89 3.85
N ILE A 43 3.86 6.56 4.97
CA ILE A 43 4.21 5.18 5.34
C ILE A 43 3.61 4.88 6.70
N ALA A 44 2.78 3.84 6.77
CA ALA A 44 2.06 3.47 7.98
C ALA A 44 1.77 1.96 8.04
N VAL A 45 1.31 1.51 9.20
CA VAL A 45 0.76 0.16 9.40
C VAL A 45 -0.76 0.26 9.42
N SER A 46 -1.43 -0.74 8.87
CA SER A 46 -2.89 -0.87 8.93
C SER A 46 -3.30 -2.31 9.22
N TYR A 47 -4.53 -2.47 9.66
CA TYR A 47 -5.18 -3.78 9.66
C TYR A 47 -5.57 -4.16 8.23
N LYS A 48 -5.53 -5.46 7.92
CA LYS A 48 -5.79 -5.97 6.57
C LYS A 48 -7.19 -5.54 6.08
N GLU A 49 -8.12 -5.38 7.00
CA GLU A 49 -9.55 -5.09 6.84
C GLU A 49 -9.86 -3.61 6.54
N ILE A 50 -8.85 -2.74 6.39
CA ILE A 50 -9.08 -1.36 5.93
C ILE A 50 -9.84 -1.34 4.59
N SER A 51 -10.75 -0.38 4.42
CA SER A 51 -11.48 -0.19 3.17
C SER A 51 -10.51 -0.09 2.00
N ARG A 52 -10.82 -0.83 0.95
CA ARG A 52 -10.15 -0.75 -0.35
C ARG A 52 -10.77 0.36 -1.20
#